data_AF-A0A9N8KHE0-F1
#
_entry.id   AF-A0A9N8KHE0-F1
#
_cell.length_a   1.000
_cell.length_b   1.000
_cell.length_c   1.000
_cell.angle_alpha   90.00
_cell.angle_beta   90.00
_cell.angle_gamma   90.00
#
_symmetry.space_group_name_H-M   'P 1'
#
loop_
_entity.id
_entity.type
_entity.pdbx_description
1 polymer ?
#
loop_
_entity_poly.entity_id
_entity_poly.type
_entity_poly.pdbx_seq_one_letter_code
_entity_poly.pdbx_strand_id
1 'polypeptide(L)'
;MGWFGSDKPNAPEAPKASGDGGFIAPDRSKRAHCWEARDGYFACLDKNNIIDSVKQSEKADSLCATESAKFDQNCASSWKRRVMEYQRDQTLKRLQGEGASDIAVQQN
;
A
#
# COMPACT_ATOMS: atom_id res chain seq x y z
N MET A 1 18.39 32.81 -7.80
CA MET A 1 18.17 32.60 -9.24
C MET A 1 18.31 31.09 -9.52
N GLY A 2 17.22 30.44 -9.95
CA GLY A 2 17.19 29.08 -10.53
C GLY A 2 17.54 27.93 -9.58
N TRP A 3 16.62 27.13 -9.00
CA TRP A 3 15.44 26.45 -9.57
C TRP A 3 15.78 25.74 -10.89
N PHE A 4 15.93 24.41 -10.85
CA PHE A 4 15.42 23.35 -11.75
C PHE A 4 15.94 22.03 -11.14
N GLY A 5 15.13 21.17 -10.54
CA GLY A 5 13.90 20.62 -11.11
C GLY A 5 14.24 19.23 -11.66
N SER A 6 14.42 18.24 -10.78
CA SER A 6 14.49 16.84 -11.18
C SER A 6 13.07 16.31 -11.27
N ASP A 7 12.38 16.63 -12.35
CA ASP A 7 11.12 16.01 -12.73
C ASP A 7 11.39 14.53 -13.06
N LYS A 8 11.07 13.63 -12.13
CA LYS A 8 10.87 12.21 -12.41
C LYS A 8 9.39 12.02 -12.73
N PRO A 9 8.99 11.77 -13.99
CA PRO A 9 7.58 11.82 -14.39
C PRO A 9 6.69 10.69 -13.83
N ASN A 10 7.24 9.70 -13.12
CA ASN A 10 6.54 8.45 -12.82
C ASN A 10 6.68 7.97 -11.36
N ALA A 11 6.97 8.87 -10.42
CA ALA A 11 6.91 8.53 -9.00
C ALA A 11 5.46 8.74 -8.48
N PRO A 12 4.86 7.77 -7.76
CA PRO A 12 3.55 7.97 -7.16
C PRO A 12 3.60 9.17 -6.20
N GLU A 13 2.77 10.19 -6.45
CA GLU A 13 2.68 11.39 -5.60
C GLU A 13 2.45 10.96 -4.14
N ALA A 14 3.32 11.39 -3.24
CA ALA A 14 3.11 11.22 -1.82
C ALA A 14 1.79 11.88 -1.40
N PRO A 15 1.02 11.29 -0.45
CA PRO A 15 -0.25 11.84 -0.04
C PRO A 15 -0.02 13.23 0.57
N LYS A 16 -0.64 14.25 -0.05
CA LYS A 16 -0.54 15.64 0.40
C LYS A 16 -1.19 15.74 1.79
N ALA A 17 -0.50 16.36 2.75
CA ALA A 17 -1.05 16.61 4.08
C ALA A 17 -2.17 17.67 3.97
N SER A 18 -3.34 17.37 4.52
CA SER A 18 -4.42 18.34 4.71
C SER A 18 -4.06 19.29 5.85
N GLY A 19 -4.63 20.50 5.83
CA GLY A 19 -4.43 21.49 6.89
C GLY A 19 -4.83 20.99 8.28
N ASP A 20 -5.65 19.94 8.36
CA ASP A 20 -6.17 19.36 9.60
C ASP A 20 -5.30 18.20 10.15
N GLY A 21 -4.08 18.01 9.60
CA GLY A 21 -3.16 16.95 10.02
C GLY A 21 -3.51 15.56 9.48
N GLY A 22 -4.59 15.42 8.70
CA GLY A 22 -4.93 14.21 7.97
C GLY A 22 -4.24 14.10 6.61
N PHE A 23 -4.19 12.92 6.02
CA PHE A 23 -3.75 12.74 4.62
C PHE A 23 -4.92 13.02 3.67
N ILE A 24 -4.72 13.86 2.65
CA ILE A 24 -5.71 14.10 1.60
C ILE A 24 -5.93 12.79 0.85
N ALA A 25 -7.18 12.30 0.90
CA ALA A 25 -7.56 11.10 0.17
C ALA A 25 -7.29 11.31 -1.33
N PRO A 26 -6.69 10.32 -2.03
CA PRO A 26 -6.49 10.43 -3.47
C PRO A 26 -7.84 10.58 -4.18
N ASP A 27 -7.85 11.42 -5.21
CA ASP A 27 -9.03 11.69 -6.05
C ASP A 27 -9.70 10.40 -6.53
N ARG A 28 -11.02 10.45 -6.77
CA ARG A 28 -11.81 9.26 -7.15
C ARG A 28 -11.25 8.55 -8.40
N SER A 29 -10.70 9.31 -9.35
CA SER A 29 -10.03 8.77 -10.55
C SER A 29 -8.77 7.97 -10.21
N LYS A 30 -7.93 8.48 -9.31
CA LYS A 30 -6.72 7.79 -8.84
C LYS A 30 -7.06 6.46 -8.15
N ARG A 31 -8.18 6.39 -7.43
CA ARG A 31 -8.67 5.15 -6.82
C ARG A 31 -9.15 4.13 -7.86
N ALA A 32 -9.84 4.59 -8.91
CA ALA A 32 -10.26 3.73 -10.01
C ALA A 32 -9.04 3.06 -10.68
N HIS A 33 -7.98 3.83 -10.97
CA HIS A 33 -6.74 3.28 -11.54
C HIS A 33 -6.02 2.28 -10.63
N CYS A 34 -6.04 2.46 -9.30
CA CYS A 34 -5.52 1.42 -8.39
C CYS A 34 -6.35 0.13 -8.51
N TRP A 35 -7.68 0.21 -8.54
CA TRP A 35 -8.52 -0.99 -8.63
C TRP A 35 -8.34 -1.72 -9.95
N GLU A 36 -8.25 -0.99 -11.06
CA GLU A 36 -7.94 -1.58 -12.38
C GLU A 36 -6.59 -2.30 -12.37
N ALA A 37 -5.55 -1.67 -11.82
CA ALA A 37 -4.23 -2.28 -11.73
C ALA A 37 -4.20 -3.49 -10.78
N ARG A 38 -4.95 -3.45 -9.67
CA ARG A 38 -5.10 -4.56 -8.73
C ARG A 38 -5.77 -5.76 -9.39
N ASP A 39 -6.89 -5.52 -10.08
CA ASP A 39 -7.68 -6.58 -10.68
C ASP A 39 -6.91 -7.20 -11.86
N GLY A 40 -6.13 -6.41 -12.61
CA GLY A 40 -5.19 -6.89 -13.61
C GLY A 40 -4.09 -7.80 -13.03
N TYR A 41 -3.49 -7.40 -11.90
CA TYR A 41 -2.48 -8.21 -11.21
C TYR A 41 -3.07 -9.53 -10.70
N PHE A 42 -4.23 -9.51 -10.05
CA PHE A 42 -4.88 -10.73 -9.55
C PHE A 42 -5.36 -11.65 -10.67
N ALA A 43 -5.88 -11.10 -11.77
CA ALA A 43 -6.20 -11.91 -12.95
C ALA A 43 -4.96 -12.61 -13.53
N CYS A 44 -3.78 -11.99 -13.43
CA CYS A 44 -2.52 -12.63 -13.83
C CYS A 44 -2.12 -13.75 -12.86
N LEU A 45 -2.26 -13.52 -11.55
CA LEU A 45 -1.98 -14.56 -10.54
C LEU A 45 -2.90 -15.77 -10.71
N ASP A 46 -4.19 -15.55 -10.92
CA ASP A 46 -5.19 -16.61 -11.11
C ASP A 46 -4.89 -17.45 -12.36
N LYS A 47 -4.52 -16.80 -13.48
CA LYS A 47 -4.11 -17.50 -14.71
C LYS A 47 -2.90 -18.41 -14.51
N ASN A 48 -2.01 -18.06 -13.58
CA ASN A 48 -0.80 -18.82 -13.27
C ASN A 48 -0.96 -19.74 -12.05
N ASN A 49 -2.18 -19.89 -11.51
CA ASN A 49 -2.48 -20.65 -10.29
C ASN A 49 -1.64 -20.24 -9.06
N ILE A 50 -1.31 -18.95 -8.94
CA ILE A 50 -0.57 -18.39 -7.82
C ILE A 50 -1.57 -17.90 -6.76
N ILE A 51 -1.78 -18.70 -5.72
CA ILE A 51 -2.73 -18.37 -4.64
C ILE A 51 -2.13 -17.40 -3.63
N ASP A 52 -0.82 -17.51 -3.36
CA ASP A 52 -0.11 -16.71 -2.37
C ASP A 52 1.10 -16.03 -3.04
N SER A 53 0.89 -14.80 -3.52
CA SER A 53 1.96 -14.01 -4.17
C SER A 53 3.07 -13.59 -3.22
N VAL A 54 2.87 -13.70 -1.89
CA VAL A 54 3.90 -13.40 -0.89
C VAL A 54 4.84 -14.59 -0.71
N LYS A 55 4.29 -15.81 -0.62
CA LYS A 55 5.11 -17.03 -0.54
C LYS A 55 5.73 -17.40 -1.88
N GLN A 56 5.11 -17.01 -2.98
CA GLN A 56 5.56 -17.31 -4.34
C GLN A 56 5.96 -16.03 -5.09
N SER A 57 6.62 -15.10 -4.39
CA SER A 57 7.03 -13.81 -4.95
C SER A 57 7.89 -13.96 -6.21
N GLU A 58 8.85 -14.86 -6.23
CA GLU A 58 9.70 -15.10 -7.42
C GLU A 58 8.89 -15.54 -8.65
N LYS A 59 7.83 -16.34 -8.45
CA LYS A 59 6.94 -16.78 -9.54
C LYS A 59 5.97 -15.67 -9.95
N ALA A 60 5.46 -14.92 -9.00
CA ALA A 60 4.59 -13.78 -9.26
C ALA A 60 5.33 -12.67 -10.01
N ASP A 61 6.59 -12.40 -9.65
CA ASP A 61 7.40 -11.37 -10.31
C ASP A 61 7.86 -11.83 -11.69
N SER A 62 8.22 -13.10 -11.88
CA SER A 62 8.61 -13.59 -13.22
C SER A 62 7.43 -13.66 -14.20
N LEU A 63 6.25 -14.09 -13.75
CA LEU A 63 5.08 -14.30 -14.62
C LEU A 63 4.17 -13.07 -14.74
N CYS A 64 4.15 -12.22 -13.71
CA CYS A 64 3.26 -11.07 -13.61
C CYS A 64 4.00 -9.74 -13.34
N ALA A 65 5.30 -9.64 -13.65
CA ALA A 65 6.13 -8.43 -13.47
C ALA A 65 5.46 -7.15 -13.99
N THR A 66 4.88 -7.18 -15.18
CA THR A 66 4.29 -5.99 -15.80
C THR A 66 3.07 -5.49 -15.03
N GLU A 67 2.19 -6.40 -14.59
CA GLU A 67 1.00 -6.03 -13.82
C GLU A 67 1.36 -5.70 -12.37
N SER A 68 2.38 -6.35 -11.80
CA SER A 68 2.98 -6.00 -10.51
C SER A 68 3.52 -4.56 -10.52
N ALA A 69 4.27 -4.19 -11.56
CA ALA A 69 4.80 -2.83 -11.71
C ALA A 69 3.70 -1.77 -11.85
N LYS A 70 2.63 -2.05 -12.62
CA LYS A 70 1.47 -1.15 -12.72
C LYS A 70 0.71 -1.06 -11.41
N PHE A 71 0.57 -2.17 -10.69
CA PHE A 71 -0.06 -2.21 -9.38
C PHE A 71 0.73 -1.40 -8.35
N ASP A 72 2.05 -1.49 -8.35
CA ASP A 72 2.91 -0.69 -7.50
C ASP A 72 2.86 0.80 -7.86
N GLN A 73 2.93 1.15 -9.14
CA GLN A 73 2.85 2.54 -9.59
C GLN A 73 1.53 3.22 -9.22
N ASN A 74 0.41 2.49 -9.36
CA ASN A 74 -0.93 3.05 -9.11
C ASN A 74 -1.41 2.88 -7.67
N CYS A 75 -0.85 1.94 -6.90
CA CYS A 75 -1.40 1.54 -5.61
C CYS A 75 -0.39 1.40 -4.44
N ALA A 76 0.87 1.84 -4.61
CA ALA A 76 1.98 1.73 -3.63
C ALA A 76 1.70 2.14 -2.17
N SER A 77 0.61 2.87 -1.87
CA SER A 77 0.26 3.23 -0.50
C SER A 77 -0.53 2.15 0.25
N SER A 78 -1.15 1.19 -0.44
CA SER A 78 -2.09 0.24 0.18
C SER A 78 -1.41 -1.00 0.78
N TRP A 79 -0.43 -1.60 0.10
CA TRP A 79 0.23 -2.82 0.58
C TRP A 79 1.15 -2.55 1.78
N LYS A 80 1.87 -1.42 1.75
CA LYS A 80 2.64 -0.94 2.92
C LYS A 80 1.72 -0.77 4.12
N ARG A 81 0.51 -0.24 3.90
CA ARG A 81 -0.48 -0.09 4.97
C ARG A 81 -0.96 -1.45 5.49
N ARG A 82 -1.22 -2.44 4.62
CA ARG A 82 -1.61 -3.80 5.03
C ARG A 82 -0.54 -4.52 5.86
N VAL A 83 0.73 -4.40 5.49
CA VAL A 83 1.84 -5.00 6.26
C VAL A 83 2.02 -4.27 7.60
N MET A 84 1.96 -2.94 7.61
CA MET A 84 2.00 -2.14 8.84
C MET A 84 0.80 -2.42 9.76
N GLU A 85 -0.40 -2.60 9.21
CA GLU A 85 -1.61 -2.98 9.94
C GLU A 85 -1.47 -4.39 10.51
N TYR A 86 -0.99 -5.36 9.72
CA TYR A 86 -0.71 -6.70 10.22
C TYR A 86 0.30 -6.68 11.37
N GLN A 87 1.40 -5.94 11.25
CA GLN A 87 2.39 -5.78 12.30
C GLN A 87 1.84 -5.07 13.54
N ARG A 88 1.00 -4.05 13.34
CA ARG A 88 0.28 -3.36 14.42
C ARG A 88 -0.63 -4.34 15.17
N ASP A 89 -1.40 -5.15 14.45
CA ASP A 89 -2.31 -6.14 15.05
C ASP A 89 -1.57 -7.23 15.80
N GLN A 90 -0.44 -7.73 15.28
CA GLN A 90 0.41 -8.68 16.02
C GLN A 90 0.99 -8.04 17.29
N THR A 91 1.40 -6.78 17.21
CA THR A 91 1.91 -6.03 18.37
C THR A 91 0.81 -5.81 19.41
N LEU A 92 -0.40 -5.44 18.99
CA LEU A 92 -1.56 -5.30 19.88
C LEU A 92 -1.90 -6.62 20.56
N LYS A 93 -1.94 -7.74 19.83
CA LYS A 93 -2.16 -9.08 20.40
C LYS A 93 -1.09 -9.46 21.41
N ARG A 94 0.18 -9.17 21.13
CA ARG A 94 1.30 -9.40 22.05
C ARG A 94 1.15 -8.56 23.33
N LEU A 95 0.86 -7.27 23.19
CA LEU A 95 0.67 -6.36 24.32
C LEU A 95 -0.54 -6.74 25.19
N GLN A 96 -1.63 -7.22 24.58
CA GLN A 96 -2.78 -7.76 25.29
C GLN A 96 -2.43 -9.02 26.10
N GLY A 97 -1.58 -9.90 25.55
CA GLY A 97 -1.10 -11.11 26.24
C GLY A 97 -0.09 -10.82 27.38
N GLU A 98 0.63 -9.71 27.28
CA GLU A 98 1.57 -9.23 28.32
C GLU A 98 0.86 -8.44 29.45
N GLY A 99 -0.48 -8.35 29.42
CA GLY A 99 -1.26 -7.68 30.46
C GLY A 99 -1.20 -6.15 30.43
N ALA A 100 -0.85 -5.54 29.29
CA ALA A 100 -0.86 -4.10 29.11
C ALA A 100 -2.31 -3.59 29.07
N SER A 101 -2.86 -3.29 30.25
CA SER A 101 -4.11 -2.56 30.41
C SER A 101 -3.93 -1.09 29.99
N ASP A 102 -4.69 -0.69 28.97
CA ASP A 102 -5.13 0.67 28.64
C ASP A 102 -4.15 1.82 28.95
N ILE A 103 -3.30 2.18 27.98
CA ILE A 103 -3.03 3.60 27.77
C ILE A 103 -4.26 4.14 27.05
N ALA A 104 -5.27 4.45 27.86
CA ALA A 104 -6.46 5.16 27.45
C ALA A 104 -6.02 6.38 26.61
N VAL A 105 -6.61 6.44 25.43
CA VAL A 105 -6.69 7.62 24.58
C VAL A 105 -7.20 8.78 25.44
N GLN A 106 -6.27 9.58 25.98
CA GLN A 106 -6.55 10.90 26.53
C GLN A 106 -6.80 11.83 25.35
N GLN A 107 -8.03 11.79 24.83
CA GLN A 107 -8.62 12.89 24.08
C GLN A 107 -8.98 13.95 25.10
N ASN A 108 -8.17 15.02 25.15
CA ASN A 108 -8.55 16.28 25.77
C ASN A 108 -8.81 17.29 24.64
#